data_AF-A0A7Z9ILX7-F1
#
_entry.id   AF-A0A7Z9ILX7-F1
#
_cell.length_a   1.000
_cell.length_b   1.000
_cell.length_c   1.000
_cell.angle_alpha   90.00
_cell.angle_beta   90.00
_cell.angle_gamma   90.00
#
_symmetry.space_group_name_H-M   'P 1'
#
loop_
_entity.id
_entity.type
_entity.pdbx_description
1 polymer ?
#
loop_
_entity_poly.entity_id
_entity_poly.type
_entity_poly.pdbx_seq_one_letter_code
_entity_poly.pdbx_strand_id
1 'polypeptide(L)'
;MSSNNEERKRRNDLRGELIDKFPRDRSYLLPALHFLQEKFSFLSDWGLEVLGWHLGVPASEVYGTATTYTELLLSPPAEKTVSVC
;
A
#
# COMPACT_ATOMS: atom_id res chain seq x y z
N MET A 1 1.84 4.27 23.99
CA MET A 1 3.01 5.00 23.44
C MET A 1 3.92 4.16 22.53
N SER A 2 3.61 2.89 22.21
CA SER A 2 4.49 2.01 21.43
C SER A 2 4.28 2.02 19.91
N SER A 3 3.12 2.45 19.41
CA SER A 3 2.77 2.31 17.98
C SER A 3 3.62 3.17 17.03
N ASN A 4 4.11 4.33 17.46
CA ASN A 4 4.75 5.29 16.56
C ASN A 4 6.19 4.92 16.16
N ASN A 5 6.82 3.99 16.88
CA ASN A 5 8.17 3.51 16.55
C ASN A 5 8.12 2.34 15.55
N GLU A 6 7.14 1.44 15.70
CA GLU A 6 6.92 0.34 14.75
C GLU A 6 6.52 0.85 13.37
N GLU A 7 5.65 1.86 13.27
CA GLU A 7 5.27 2.45 11.97
C GLU A 7 6.45 3.08 11.23
N ARG A 8 7.36 3.76 11.95
CA ARG A 8 8.58 4.31 11.34
C ARG A 8 9.50 3.22 10.83
N LYS A 9 9.66 2.13 11.58
CA LYS A 9 10.49 0.98 11.17
C LYS A 9 9.91 0.32 9.91
N ARG A 10 8.59 0.10 9.89
CA ARG A 10 7.83 -0.44 8.75
C ARG A 10 8.00 0.41 7.49
N ARG A 11 7.92 1.74 7.61
CA ARG A 11 8.10 2.68 6.49
C ARG A 11 9.48 2.63 5.85
N ASN A 12 10.53 2.57 6.68
CA ASN A 12 11.90 2.52 6.19
C ASN A 12 12.18 1.20 5.46
N ASP A 13 11.67 0.10 6.00
CA ASP A 13 11.76 -1.23 5.41
C ASP A 13 11.01 -1.30 4.07
N LEU A 14 9.79 -0.72 4.00
CA LEU A 14 9.01 -0.60 2.77
C LEU A 14 9.75 0.16 1.66
N ARG A 15 10.38 1.29 2.00
CA ARG A 15 11.17 2.07 1.03
C ARG A 15 12.30 1.24 0.44
N GLY A 16 13.01 0.48 1.28
CA GLY A 16 14.12 -0.38 0.82
C GLY A 16 13.65 -1.42 -0.19
N GLU A 17 12.57 -2.14 0.13
CA GLU A 17 12.02 -3.17 -0.77
C GLU A 17 11.41 -2.61 -2.05
N LEU A 18 10.77 -1.43 -1.97
CA LEU A 18 10.22 -0.76 -3.15
C LEU A 18 11.30 -0.41 -4.16
N ILE A 19 12.45 0.09 -3.68
CA ILE A 19 13.59 0.46 -4.53
C ILE A 19 14.24 -0.76 -5.18
N ASP A 20 14.26 -1.90 -4.47
CA ASP A 20 14.86 -3.15 -4.98
C ASP A 20 13.94 -3.89 -5.96
N LYS A 21 12.64 -3.97 -5.67
CA LYS A 21 11.69 -4.80 -6.42
C LYS A 21 10.99 -4.09 -7.57
N PHE A 22 10.76 -2.78 -7.46
CA PHE A 22 9.90 -2.06 -8.40
C PHE A 22 10.64 -0.90 -9.08
N PRO A 23 10.73 -0.90 -10.42
CA PRO A 23 11.17 0.28 -11.15
C PRO A 23 10.14 1.41 -11.00
N ARG A 24 10.62 2.65 -11.12
CA ARG A 24 9.82 3.88 -11.02
C ARG A 24 8.99 4.09 -12.28
N ASP A 25 7.94 3.28 -12.43
CA ASP A 25 7.07 3.31 -13.60
C ASP A 25 5.60 3.04 -13.22
N ARG A 26 4.69 3.85 -13.77
CA ARG A 26 3.25 3.78 -13.48
C ARG A 26 2.63 2.42 -13.75
N SER A 27 3.18 1.63 -14.67
CA SER A 27 2.67 0.29 -14.98
C SER A 27 2.84 -0.70 -13.82
N TYR A 28 3.73 -0.39 -12.87
CA TYR A 28 3.96 -1.22 -11.67
C TYR A 28 3.09 -0.82 -10.48
N LEU A 29 2.17 0.14 -10.65
CA LEU A 29 1.28 0.59 -9.58
C LEU A 29 0.48 -0.57 -8.97
N LEU A 30 -0.15 -1.40 -9.81
CA LEU A 30 -0.96 -2.52 -9.36
C LEU A 30 -0.13 -3.61 -8.65
N PRO A 31 0.98 -4.14 -9.22
CA PRO A 31 1.88 -5.04 -8.51
C PRO A 31 2.39 -4.50 -7.17
N ALA A 32 2.72 -3.20 -7.13
CA ALA A 32 3.25 -2.58 -5.93
C ALA A 32 2.17 -2.40 -4.84
N LEU A 33 0.91 -2.14 -5.23
CA LEU A 33 -0.24 -2.13 -4.33
C LEU A 33 -0.51 -3.53 -3.75
N HIS A 34 -0.49 -4.58 -4.58
CA HIS A 34 -0.63 -5.96 -4.10
C HIS A 34 0.49 -6.33 -3.12
N PHE A 35 1.74 -5.98 -3.42
CA PHE A 35 2.87 -6.23 -2.53
C PHE A 35 2.70 -5.53 -1.17
N LEU A 36 2.24 -4.27 -1.18
CA LEU A 36 1.97 -3.53 0.05
C LEU A 36 0.82 -4.17 0.84
N GLN A 37 -0.22 -4.64 0.16
CA GLN A 37 -1.32 -5.35 0.81
C GLN A 37 -0.89 -6.68 1.42
N GLU A 38 -0.11 -7.50 0.73
CA GLU A 38 0.39 -8.77 1.29
C GLU A 38 1.25 -8.53 2.53
N LYS A 39 2.07 -7.46 2.52
CA LYS A 39 2.99 -7.15 3.62
C LYS A 39 2.31 -6.51 4.84
N PHE A 40 1.33 -5.65 4.63
CA PHE A 40 0.67 -4.89 5.72
C PHE A 40 -0.76 -5.31 6.01
N SER A 41 -1.33 -6.23 5.22
CA SER A 41 -2.74 -6.67 5.22
C SER A 41 -3.78 -5.58 4.93
N PHE A 42 -3.39 -4.30 4.99
CA PHE A 42 -4.19 -3.15 4.62
C PHE A 42 -3.30 -2.04 4.07
N LEU A 43 -3.84 -1.25 3.15
CA LEU A 43 -3.18 -0.09 2.57
C LEU A 43 -3.33 1.09 3.52
N SER A 44 -2.28 1.35 4.30
CA SER A 44 -2.19 2.57 5.10
C SER A 44 -1.97 3.80 4.21
N ASP A 45 -2.47 4.94 4.65
CA ASP A 45 -2.29 6.25 3.99
C ASP A 45 -0.81 6.58 3.72
N TRP A 46 0.05 6.37 4.72
CA TRP A 46 1.49 6.55 4.57
C TRP A 46 2.13 5.57 3.57
N GLY A 47 1.56 4.37 3.40
CA GLY A 47 2.06 3.36 2.46
C GLY A 47 1.74 3.73 1.01
N LEU A 48 0.50 4.20 0.79
CA LEU A 48 0.04 4.75 -0.48
C LEU A 48 0.85 5.99 -0.89
N GLU A 49 1.16 6.87 0.05
CA GLU A 49 1.97 8.06 -0.21
C GLU A 49 3.41 7.69 -0.61
N VAL A 50 4.04 6.75 0.13
CA VAL A 50 5.38 6.25 -0.20
C VAL A 50 5.41 5.57 -1.57
N LEU A 51 4.37 4.78 -1.90
CA LEU A 51 4.20 4.18 -3.22
C LEU A 51 4.07 5.24 -4.31
N GLY A 52 3.14 6.19 -4.16
CA GLY A 52 2.92 7.25 -5.14
C GLY A 52 4.20 8.06 -5.40
N TRP A 53 4.93 8.40 -4.33
CA TRP A 53 6.24 9.05 -4.44
C TRP A 53 7.27 8.19 -5.17
N HIS A 54 7.33 6.89 -4.86
CA HIS A 54 8.28 5.96 -5.47
C HIS A 54 7.99 5.77 -6.95
N LEU A 55 6.75 5.51 -7.34
CA LEU A 55 6.32 5.28 -8.72
C LEU A 55 6.17 6.58 -9.54
N GLY A 56 6.15 7.75 -8.88
CA GLY A 56 5.95 9.05 -9.53
C GLY A 56 4.49 9.30 -9.94
N VAL A 57 3.55 8.67 -9.25
CA VAL A 57 2.12 8.70 -9.54
C VAL A 57 1.43 9.59 -8.48
N PRO A 58 0.53 10.51 -8.87
CA PRO A 58 -0.16 11.35 -7.90
C PRO A 58 -1.05 10.49 -7.00
N ALA A 59 -1.14 10.87 -5.73
CA ALA A 59 -1.92 10.12 -4.73
C ALA A 59 -3.35 9.86 -5.21
N SER A 60 -4.00 10.82 -5.88
CA SER A 60 -5.34 10.68 -6.46
C SER A 60 -5.49 9.47 -7.39
N GLU A 61 -4.48 9.17 -8.20
CA GLU A 61 -4.50 8.02 -9.12
C GLU A 61 -4.23 6.71 -8.38
N VAL A 62 -3.39 6.75 -7.33
CA VAL A 62 -3.20 5.60 -6.43
C VAL A 62 -4.51 5.27 -5.71
N TYR A 63 -5.20 6.26 -5.13
CA TYR A 63 -6.51 6.07 -4.50
C TYR A 63 -7.59 5.66 -5.51
N GLY A 64 -7.58 6.23 -6.72
CA GLY A 64 -8.51 5.84 -7.78
C GLY A 64 -8.34 4.38 -8.18
N THR A 65 -7.10 3.92 -8.31
CA THR A 65 -6.77 2.52 -8.57
C THR A 65 -7.21 1.64 -7.40
N ALA A 66 -6.86 2.01 -6.18
CA ALA A 66 -7.22 1.26 -4.98
C ALA A 66 -8.73 1.17 -4.72
N THR A 67 -9.52 2.18 -5.12
CA THR A 67 -11.00 2.14 -5.02
C THR A 67 -11.65 1.38 -6.17
N THR A 68 -10.99 1.28 -7.33
CA THR A 68 -11.48 0.53 -8.49
C THR A 68 -11.42 -0.98 -8.25
N TYR A 69 -10.37 -1.47 -7.58
CA TYR A 69 -10.22 -2.89 -7.26
C TYR A 69 -10.78 -3.20 -5.88
N THR A 70 -11.87 -3.95 -5.81
CA THR A 70 -12.49 -4.39 -4.55
C THR A 70 -11.59 -5.32 -3.72
N GLU A 71 -10.56 -5.90 -4.34
CA GLU A 71 -9.51 -6.68 -3.69
C GLU A 71 -8.55 -5.81 -2.86
N LEU A 72 -8.49 -4.49 -3.13
CA LEU A 72 -7.58 -3.57 -2.45
C LEU A 72 -8.20 -2.96 -1.19
N LEU A 73 -7.67 -3.32 -0.03
CA LEU A 73 -8.20 -2.88 1.27
C LEU A 73 -7.56 -1.56 1.73
N LEU A 74 -8.24 -0.44 1.50
CA LEU A 74 -7.84 0.92 1.90
C LEU A 74 -7.93 1.21 3.41
N SER A 75 -8.47 0.29 4.19
CA SER A 75 -8.60 0.40 5.63
C SER A 75 -8.36 -0.96 6.27
N PRO A 76 -7.91 -1.02 7.54
CA PRO A 76 -7.85 -2.28 8.26
C PRO A 76 -9.20 -2.99 8.14
N PRO A 77 -9.23 -4.27 7.72
CA PRO A 77 -10.48 -5.00 7.67
C PRO A 77 -11.08 -4.99 9.07
N ALA A 78 -12.32 -4.52 9.19
CA ALA A 78 -13.11 -4.79 10.39
C ALA A 78 -13.08 -6.31 10.59
N GLU A 79 -12.85 -6.78 11.83
CA GLU A 79 -12.45 -8.16 12.18
C GLU A 79 -13.35 -9.30 11.65
N LYS A 80 -14.40 -9.04 10.85
CA LYS A 80 -15.27 -10.02 10.20
C LYS A 80 -15.76 -9.57 8.82
N THR A 81 -14.91 -9.54 7.79
CA THR A 81 -15.40 -9.56 6.41
C THR A 81 -15.70 -11.01 6.01
N VAL A 82 -16.90 -11.49 6.35
CA VAL A 82 -17.42 -12.75 5.79
C VAL A 82 -18.09 -12.40 4.46
N SER A 83 -17.41 -12.66 3.35
CA SER A 83 -18.03 -12.64 2.02
C SER A 83 -18.72 -13.99 1.80
N VAL A 84 -20.05 -13.99 1.70
CA VAL A 84 -20.85 -15.17 1.35
C VAL A 84 -21.25 -15.03 -0.12
N CYS A 85 -20.94 -16.05 -0.92
CA CYS A 85 -21.19 -16.13 -2.36
C CYS A 85 -22.69 -16.15 -2.73
#